data_AF-A0ABD2Q2Q6-F1
#
_entry.id   AF-A0ABD2Q2Q6-F1
#
_cell.length_a   1.000
_cell.length_b   1.000
_cell.length_c   1.000
_cell.angle_alpha   90.00
_cell.angle_beta   90.00
_cell.angle_gamma   90.00
#
_symmetry.space_group_name_H-M   'P 1'
#
loop_
_entity.id
_entity.type
_entity.pdbx_description
1 polymer ?
#
loop_
_entity_poly.entity_id
_entity_poly.type
_entity_poly.pdbx_seq_one_letter_code
_entity_poly.pdbx_strand_id
1 'polypeptide(L)'
;VSEWYDLVVYTASLEVYGAGIADYLDNGRHILQRRYYRQHCELSNGLTKNLSLVSGDLSSVFILDNSPNAYRNFPDNAIPIKSWFSDAHDTALLCLLPFLDALRFVSDVRSVLSRNLHRAGFRGYLPANQLMSSSASSQTLNLDAYRRGFSNRRNSLSY
;
A
#
# COMPACT_ATOMS: atom_id res chain seq x y z
N VAL A 1 10.12 -10.18 -9.30
CA VAL A 1 9.65 -8.81 -8.95
C VAL A 1 10.73 -8.02 -8.24
N SER A 2 11.26 -8.43 -7.08
CA SER A 2 12.38 -7.73 -6.41
C SER A 2 13.64 -7.65 -7.27
N GLU A 3 13.89 -8.65 -8.13
CA GLU A 3 15.00 -8.62 -9.10
C GLU A 3 14.76 -7.65 -10.27
N TRP A 4 13.55 -7.10 -10.41
CA TRP A 4 13.15 -6.26 -11.55
C TRP A 4 12.89 -4.81 -11.14
N TYR A 5 12.58 -4.58 -9.87
CA TYR A 5 12.11 -3.31 -9.34
C TYR A 5 12.74 -3.02 -7.98
N ASP A 6 13.06 -1.76 -7.73
CA ASP A 6 13.25 -1.26 -6.37
C ASP A 6 11.90 -1.20 -5.65
N LEU A 7 11.76 -1.95 -4.55
CA LEU A 7 10.50 -2.12 -3.84
C LEU A 7 10.39 -1.15 -2.66
N VAL A 8 9.31 -0.37 -2.66
CA VAL A 8 9.05 0.64 -1.64
C VAL A 8 7.73 0.37 -0.94
N VAL A 9 7.76 0.26 0.39
CA VAL A 9 6.53 0.18 1.19
C VAL A 9 6.05 1.60 1.43
N TYR A 10 4.96 2.01 0.81
CA TYR A 10 4.29 3.27 1.12
C TYR A 10 2.91 2.96 1.69
N THR A 11 2.69 3.19 2.98
CA THR A 11 1.43 2.89 3.67
C THR A 11 0.84 4.11 4.36
N ALA A 12 -0.49 4.21 4.35
CA ALA A 12 -1.24 5.21 5.11
C ALA A 12 -1.35 4.86 6.61
N SER A 13 -0.74 3.77 7.07
CA SER A 13 -0.68 3.37 8.48
C SER A 13 0.42 4.10 9.25
N LEU A 14 0.30 4.13 10.57
CA LEU A 14 1.36 4.63 11.45
C LEU A 14 2.57 3.68 11.41
N GLU A 15 3.76 4.25 11.51
CA GLU A 15 5.03 3.51 11.51
C GLU A 15 5.11 2.45 12.62
N VAL A 16 4.67 2.80 13.83
CA VAL A 16 4.65 1.89 15.00
C VAL A 16 3.91 0.57 14.74
N TYR A 17 3.00 0.56 13.77
CA TYR A 17 2.28 -0.63 13.33
C TYR A 17 2.85 -1.18 12.02
N GLY A 18 3.06 -0.31 11.03
CA GLY A 18 3.45 -0.71 9.67
C GLY A 18 4.85 -1.33 9.59
N ALA A 19 5.79 -0.89 10.43
CA ALA A 19 7.17 -1.38 10.39
C ALA A 19 7.26 -2.88 10.67
N GLY A 20 6.60 -3.36 11.73
CA GLY A 20 6.62 -4.77 12.09
C GLY A 20 5.99 -5.69 11.04
N ILE A 21 4.95 -5.22 10.34
CA ILE A 21 4.34 -5.96 9.22
C ILE A 21 5.30 -6.02 8.04
N ALA A 22 5.96 -4.90 7.71
CA ALA A 22 6.95 -4.88 6.63
C ALA A 22 8.13 -5.81 6.93
N ASP A 23 8.62 -5.85 8.17
CA ASP A 23 9.68 -6.76 8.59
C ASP A 23 9.27 -8.23 8.48
N TYR A 24 8.04 -8.54 8.91
CA TYR A 24 7.48 -9.89 8.80
C TYR A 24 7.39 -10.34 7.33
N LEU A 25 6.94 -9.47 6.42
CA LEU A 25 6.84 -9.77 4.99
C LEU A 25 8.21 -9.84 4.30
N ASP A 26 9.15 -9.00 4.71
CA ASP A 26 10.52 -8.99 4.20
C ASP A 26 11.25 -10.29 4.57
N ASN A 27 11.02 -10.79 5.79
CA ASN A 27 11.60 -12.03 6.31
C ASN A 27 13.14 -12.06 6.22
N GLY A 28 13.78 -10.93 6.53
CA GLY A 28 15.25 -10.80 6.54
C GLY A 28 15.91 -10.82 5.16
N ARG A 29 15.13 -10.67 4.08
CA ARG A 29 15.65 -10.64 2.70
C ARG A 29 16.20 -9.27 2.32
N HIS A 30 15.90 -8.24 3.09
CA HIS A 30 16.36 -6.87 2.87
C HIS A 30 15.88 -6.28 1.53
N ILE A 31 14.68 -6.66 1.07
CA ILE A 31 14.08 -6.19 -0.18
C ILE A 31 13.06 -5.05 0.03
N LEU A 32 12.52 -4.88 1.25
CA LEU A 32 11.56 -3.83 1.61
C LEU A 32 12.20 -2.76 2.51
N GLN A 33 13.40 -2.28 2.18
CA GLN A 33 14.14 -1.35 3.05
C GLN A 33 13.62 0.09 3.01
N ARG A 34 13.13 0.53 1.84
CA ARG A 34 12.59 1.89 1.66
C ARG A 34 11.13 1.93 2.10
N ARG A 35 10.83 2.72 3.14
CA ARG A 35 9.51 2.72 3.78
C ARG A 35 9.01 4.13 4.06
N TYR A 36 7.76 4.38 3.70
CA TYR A 36 7.05 5.63 3.92
C TYR A 36 5.72 5.31 4.61
N TYR A 37 5.49 5.93 5.75
CA TYR A 37 4.28 5.77 6.56
C TYR A 37 3.38 7.02 6.50
N ARG A 38 2.32 7.04 7.32
CA ARG A 38 1.32 8.11 7.37
C ARG A 38 1.90 9.51 7.43
N GLN A 39 2.99 9.75 8.18
CA GLN A 39 3.60 11.07 8.31
C GLN A 39 4.18 11.62 6.99
N HIS A 40 4.40 10.77 5.99
CA HIS A 40 4.87 11.17 4.66
C HIS A 40 3.73 11.40 3.67
N CYS A 41 2.50 10.99 4.02
CA CYS A 41 1.34 11.22 3.16
C CYS A 41 0.96 12.70 3.17
N GLU A 42 0.48 13.18 2.03
CA GLU A 42 -0.13 14.51 1.91
C GLU A 42 -1.58 14.45 2.37
N LEU A 43 -1.95 15.38 3.25
CA LEU A 43 -3.32 15.53 3.71
C LEU A 43 -4.06 16.54 2.82
N SER A 44 -4.55 16.08 1.68
CA SER A 44 -5.33 16.90 0.74
C SER A 44 -6.56 16.14 0.29
N ASN A 45 -7.71 16.40 0.93
CA ASN A 45 -8.99 15.73 0.66
C ASN A 45 -8.91 14.18 0.77
N GLY A 46 -8.09 13.70 1.72
CA GLY A 46 -7.72 12.29 1.89
C GLY A 46 -6.22 12.15 2.16
N LEU A 47 -5.76 10.94 2.46
CA LEU A 47 -4.33 10.63 2.50
C LEU A 47 -3.86 10.25 1.10
N THR A 48 -3.02 11.10 0.53
CA THR A 48 -2.42 10.90 -0.80
C THR A 48 -0.93 10.61 -0.65
N LYS A 49 -0.39 9.76 -1.51
CA LYS A 49 1.02 9.35 -1.51
C LYS A 49 1.75 10.08 -2.62
N ASN A 50 2.69 10.95 -2.23
CA ASN A 50 3.49 11.69 -3.19
C ASN A 50 4.62 10.81 -3.75
N LEU A 51 4.50 10.40 -5.02
CA LEU A 51 5.48 9.55 -5.67
C LEU A 51 6.81 10.27 -5.94
N SER A 52 6.81 11.60 -6.01
CA SER A 52 8.03 12.40 -6.15
C SER A 52 8.96 12.29 -4.94
N LEU A 53 8.46 11.87 -3.77
CA LEU A 53 9.27 11.53 -2.60
C LEU A 53 10.04 10.21 -2.78
N VAL A 54 9.55 9.35 -3.68
CA VAL A 54 10.11 8.02 -3.97
C VAL A 54 11.07 8.09 -5.15
N SER A 55 10.70 8.78 -6.23
CA SER A 55 11.55 8.98 -7.40
C SER A 55 11.31 10.37 -7.98
N GLY A 56 12.39 11.11 -8.29
CA GLY A 56 12.29 12.37 -9.02
C GLY A 56 11.90 12.20 -10.49
N ASP A 57 12.07 10.99 -11.04
CA ASP A 57 11.66 10.64 -12.39
C ASP A 57 10.33 9.86 -12.36
N LEU A 58 9.25 10.55 -12.75
CA LEU A 58 7.91 9.96 -12.80
C LEU A 58 7.71 8.99 -13.98
N SER A 59 8.64 8.90 -14.93
CA SER A 59 8.56 7.93 -16.02
C SER A 59 8.96 6.51 -15.59
N SER A 60 9.63 6.37 -14.44
CA SER A 60 10.18 5.10 -13.93
C SER A 60 9.59 4.64 -12.60
N VAL A 61 8.53 5.29 -12.09
CA VAL A 61 7.85 4.93 -10.83
C VAL A 61 6.37 4.69 -11.06
N PHE A 62 5.80 3.71 -10.37
CA PHE A 62 4.36 3.51 -10.30
C PHE A 62 3.97 3.02 -8.91
N ILE A 63 2.68 3.10 -8.60
CA ILE A 63 2.12 2.66 -7.33
C ILE A 63 1.04 1.60 -7.57
N LEU A 64 1.11 0.54 -6.77
CA LEU A 64 0.07 -0.48 -6.66
C LEU A 64 -0.72 -0.22 -5.38
N ASP A 65 -1.98 0.20 -5.50
CA ASP A 65 -2.81 0.52 -4.33
C ASP A 65 -4.29 0.22 -4.59
N ASN A 66 -4.99 -0.15 -3.52
CA ASN A 66 -6.42 -0.44 -3.56
C ASN A 66 -7.31 0.78 -3.29
N SER A 67 -6.72 1.91 -2.90
CA SER A 67 -7.43 3.16 -2.63
C SER A 67 -7.12 4.21 -3.71
N PRO A 68 -8.13 4.64 -4.49
CA PRO A 68 -7.96 5.74 -5.45
C PRO A 68 -7.46 7.05 -4.84
N ASN A 69 -7.73 7.27 -3.55
CA ASN A 69 -7.21 8.44 -2.84
C ASN A 69 -5.68 8.41 -2.70
N ALA A 70 -5.07 7.22 -2.59
CA ALA A 70 -3.64 7.09 -2.38
C ALA A 70 -2.82 7.63 -3.56
N TYR A 71 -3.33 7.51 -4.79
CA TYR A 71 -2.64 7.95 -6.01
C TYR A 71 -3.40 9.06 -6.74
N ARG A 72 -4.24 9.82 -6.02
CA ARG A 72 -5.07 10.88 -6.61
C ARG A 72 -4.28 11.88 -7.45
N ASN A 73 -3.09 12.25 -6.98
CA ASN A 73 -2.22 13.22 -7.64
C ASN A 73 -1.35 12.58 -8.73
N PHE A 74 -1.34 11.25 -8.84
CA PHE A 74 -0.50 10.47 -9.76
C PHE A 74 -1.32 9.36 -10.46
N PRO A 75 -2.48 9.67 -11.07
CA PRO A 75 -3.36 8.66 -11.64
C PRO A 75 -2.66 7.86 -12.76
N ASP A 76 -1.88 8.53 -13.60
CA ASP A 76 -1.16 7.90 -14.72
C ASP A 76 0.01 7.00 -14.29
N ASN A 77 0.37 7.03 -13.01
CA ASN A 77 1.38 6.16 -12.40
C ASN A 77 0.74 5.06 -11.55
N ALA A 78 -0.57 4.86 -11.61
CA ALA A 78 -1.27 3.93 -10.73
C ALA A 78 -1.62 2.62 -11.43
N ILE A 79 -1.44 1.52 -10.71
CA ILE A 79 -2.07 0.23 -10.97
C ILE A 79 -3.10 0.03 -9.84
N PRO A 80 -4.40 0.21 -10.11
CA PRO A 80 -5.42 -0.13 -9.13
C PRO A 80 -5.44 -1.64 -8.88
N ILE A 81 -5.53 -2.05 -7.61
CA ILE A 81 -5.70 -3.46 -7.23
C ILE A 81 -6.91 -3.63 -6.31
N LYS A 82 -7.60 -4.76 -6.37
CA LYS A 82 -8.71 -5.03 -5.47
C LYS A 82 -8.22 -5.16 -4.02
N SER A 83 -9.05 -4.69 -3.09
CA SER A 83 -8.85 -4.96 -1.67
C SER A 83 -8.92 -6.46 -1.40
N TRP A 84 -8.01 -6.96 -0.56
CA TRP A 84 -7.99 -8.36 -0.12
C TRP A 84 -8.58 -8.50 1.28
N PHE A 85 -9.44 -9.50 1.47
CA PHE A 85 -10.14 -9.77 2.73
C PHE A 85 -10.07 -11.26 3.09
N SER A 86 -8.86 -11.79 3.27
CA SER A 86 -8.63 -13.19 3.71
C SER A 86 -9.09 -14.28 2.74
N ASP A 87 -9.27 -13.96 1.45
CA ASP A 87 -9.57 -14.97 0.44
C ASP A 87 -8.30 -15.76 0.06
N ALA A 88 -8.30 -17.05 0.35
CA ALA A 88 -7.21 -17.96 0.03
C ALA A 88 -7.07 -18.26 -1.47
N HIS A 89 -8.10 -17.98 -2.28
CA HIS A 89 -8.11 -18.18 -3.73
C HIS A 89 -7.75 -16.91 -4.48
N ASP A 90 -7.41 -15.82 -3.78
CA ASP A 90 -7.02 -14.58 -4.42
C ASP A 90 -5.71 -14.73 -5.19
N THR A 91 -5.75 -14.43 -6.49
CA THR A 91 -4.57 -14.45 -7.36
C THR A 91 -4.22 -13.07 -7.92
N ALA A 92 -4.75 -11.97 -7.38
CA ALA A 92 -4.63 -10.65 -8.00
C ALA A 92 -3.16 -10.24 -8.24
N LEU A 93 -2.30 -10.43 -7.24
CA LEU A 93 -0.87 -10.14 -7.35
C LEU A 93 -0.17 -11.06 -8.35
N LEU A 94 -0.56 -12.33 -8.42
CA LEU A 94 0.00 -13.29 -9.39
C LEU A 94 -0.38 -12.92 -10.83
N CYS A 95 -1.63 -12.50 -11.03
CA CYS A 95 -2.13 -12.05 -12.34
C CYS A 95 -1.42 -10.79 -12.85
N LEU A 96 -0.79 -10.00 -11.98
CA LEU A 96 -0.01 -8.84 -12.37
C LEU A 96 1.38 -9.19 -12.90
N LEU A 97 1.92 -10.38 -12.63
CA LEU A 97 3.32 -10.71 -12.97
C LEU A 97 3.66 -10.52 -14.46
N PRO A 98 2.84 -10.97 -15.44
CA PRO A 98 3.14 -10.74 -16.85
C PRO A 98 3.12 -9.26 -17.24
N PHE A 99 2.22 -8.48 -16.63
CA PHE A 99 2.13 -7.04 -16.88
C PHE A 99 3.32 -6.29 -16.29
N LEU A 100 3.73 -6.63 -15.07
CA LEU A 100 4.94 -6.13 -14.45
C LEU A 100 6.18 -6.50 -15.26
N ASP A 101 6.27 -7.72 -15.78
CA ASP A 101 7.40 -8.09 -16.63
C ASP A 101 7.47 -7.23 -17.92
N ALA A 102 6.33 -6.99 -18.56
CA ALA A 102 6.25 -6.13 -19.75
C ALA A 102 6.63 -4.67 -19.47
N LEU A 103 6.24 -4.12 -18.31
CA LEU A 103 6.57 -2.74 -17.91
C LEU A 103 8.08 -2.50 -17.72
N ARG A 104 8.92 -3.54 -17.66
CA ARG A 104 10.38 -3.37 -17.54
C ARG A 104 11.02 -2.78 -18.79
N PHE A 105 10.35 -2.90 -19.93
CA PHE A 105 10.89 -2.55 -21.25
C PHE A 105 10.35 -1.23 -21.80
N VAL A 106 9.54 -0.51 -21.02
CA VAL A 106 8.98 0.78 -21.44
C VAL A 106 9.84 1.91 -20.90
N SER A 107 10.06 2.94 -21.72
CA SER A 107 10.81 4.13 -21.31
C SER A 107 10.03 5.04 -20.37
N ASP A 108 8.70 5.02 -20.46
CA ASP A 108 7.80 5.74 -19.56
C ASP A 108 6.60 4.87 -19.21
N VAL A 109 6.49 4.46 -17.95
CA VAL A 109 5.40 3.59 -17.47
C VAL A 109 4.02 4.23 -17.70
N ARG A 110 3.92 5.56 -17.66
CA ARG A 110 2.67 6.30 -17.86
C ARG A 110 2.14 6.13 -19.28
N SER A 111 3.02 5.91 -20.26
CA SER A 111 2.61 5.65 -21.65
C SER A 111 1.75 4.39 -21.81
N VAL A 112 1.89 3.44 -20.88
CA VAL A 112 1.09 2.21 -20.80
C VAL A 112 -0.04 2.37 -19.78
N LEU A 113 0.27 2.86 -18.58
CA LEU A 113 -0.67 2.92 -17.45
C LEU A 113 -1.84 3.90 -17.70
N SER A 114 -1.59 5.07 -18.29
CA SER A 114 -2.64 6.05 -18.63
C SER A 114 -3.71 5.49 -19.58
N ARG A 115 -3.36 4.49 -20.40
CA ARG A 115 -4.29 3.86 -21.35
C ARG A 115 -5.35 2.99 -20.66
N ASN A 116 -5.03 2.47 -19.47
CA ASN A 116 -5.97 1.63 -18.70
C ASN A 116 -7.02 2.46 -17.97
N LEU A 117 -6.73 3.73 -17.67
CA LEU A 117 -7.67 4.64 -17.00
C LEU A 117 -8.85 5.04 -17.90
N HIS A 118 -8.66 5.07 -19.23
CA HIS A 118 -9.74 5.39 -20.17
C HIS A 118 -10.70 4.23 -20.48
N ARG A 119 -10.37 2.99 -20.09
CA ARG A 119 -11.32 1.86 -20.16
C ARG A 119 -12.17 1.71 -18.90
N ALA A 120 -11.85 2.42 -17.83
CA ALA A 120 -12.70 2.54 -16.66
C ALA A 120 -13.78 3.61 -16.89
N GLY A 121 -14.75 3.31 -17.76
CA GLY A 121 -16.11 3.83 -17.65
C GLY A 121 -16.83 3.40 -16.36
N PHE A 122 -16.10 3.16 -15.27
CA PHE A 122 -16.61 2.88 -13.93
C PHE A 122 -16.80 4.18 -13.16
N ARG A 123 -17.59 5.09 -13.73
CA ARG A 123 -18.30 6.10 -12.96
C ARG A 123 -19.57 5.45 -12.42
N GLY A 124 -19.43 4.62 -11.39
CA GLY A 124 -20.57 4.02 -10.69
C GLY A 124 -20.41 2.53 -10.42
N TYR A 125 -19.74 2.21 -9.33
CA TYR A 125 -20.11 1.09 -8.45
C TYR A 125 -19.50 1.39 -7.06
N LEU A 126 -20.08 2.37 -6.38
CA LEU A 126 -20.13 2.32 -4.93
C LEU A 126 -21.37 1.47 -4.60
N PRO A 127 -21.25 0.27 -4.01
CA PRO A 127 -22.42 -0.40 -3.48
C PRO A 127 -23.05 0.51 -2.42
N ALA A 128 -24.36 0.72 -2.51
CA ALA A 128 -25.15 1.67 -1.70
C ALA A 128 -25.13 1.41 -0.18
N ASN A 129 -24.38 0.43 0.30
CA ASN A 129 -24.35 -0.01 1.70
C ASN A 129 -23.26 0.68 2.55
N GLN A 130 -22.55 1.69 2.03
CA GLN A 130 -21.53 2.44 2.79
C GLN A 130 -21.92 3.91 3.10
N LEU A 131 -23.14 4.33 2.79
CA LEU A 131 -23.62 5.71 3.05
C LEU A 131 -24.35 5.90 4.39
N MET A 132 -24.37 4.90 5.29
CA MET A 132 -24.89 5.08 6.65
C MET A 132 -23.95 4.55 7.72
N SER A 133 -22.94 5.36 8.06
CA SER A 133 -22.42 5.45 9.44
C SER A 133 -21.61 6.74 9.61
N SER A 134 -22.24 7.90 9.38
CA SER A 134 -21.76 9.16 9.94
C SER A 134 -22.41 9.36 11.32
N SER A 135 -21.78 8.82 12.35
CA SER A 135 -21.97 9.29 13.72
C SER A 135 -20.66 9.16 14.46
N ALA A 136 -20.20 10.29 14.98
CA ALA A 136 -18.96 10.48 15.70
C ALA A 136 -18.75 9.48 16.84
N SER A 137 -17.50 9.08 17.03
CA SER A 137 -16.98 8.75 18.35
C SER A 137 -15.48 8.95 18.37
N SER A 138 -15.07 10.08 18.93
CA SER A 138 -13.73 10.30 19.47
C SER A 138 -13.43 9.19 20.48
N GLN A 139 -12.47 8.33 20.20
CA GLN A 139 -11.85 7.48 21.21
C GLN A 139 -10.37 7.81 21.26
N THR A 140 -10.00 8.54 22.31
CA THR A 140 -8.63 8.67 22.80
C THR A 140 -8.08 7.27 23.08
N LEU A 141 -7.11 6.82 22.26
CA LEU A 141 -6.39 5.58 22.50
C LEU A 141 -5.46 5.77 23.71
N ASN A 142 -5.79 5.08 24.79
CA ASN A 142 -5.01 5.02 26.02
C ASN A 142 -3.70 4.23 25.77
N LEU A 143 -2.55 4.91 25.92
CA LEU A 143 -1.20 4.39 25.67
C LEU A 143 -0.76 3.29 26.66
N ASP A 144 -1.53 3.01 27.71
CA ASP A 144 -1.15 2.05 28.76
C ASP A 144 -1.46 0.57 28.44
N ALA A 145 -2.32 0.29 27.45
CA ALA A 145 -2.66 -1.08 27.09
C ALA A 145 -1.57 -1.80 26.27
N TYR A 146 -0.74 -1.05 25.52
CA TYR A 146 0.25 -1.64 24.62
C TYR A 146 1.54 -2.08 25.35
N ARG A 147 1.83 -1.51 26.54
CA ARG A 147 3.04 -1.85 27.33
C ARG A 147 2.95 -3.17 28.10
N ARG A 148 1.75 -3.74 28.30
CA ARG A 148 1.58 -4.98 29.08
C ARG A 148 1.64 -6.27 28.24
N GLY A 149 1.72 -6.18 26.91
CA GLY A 149 1.70 -7.34 26.01
C GLY A 149 3.03 -8.08 25.81
N PHE A 150 4.17 -7.56 26.31
CA PHE A 150 5.50 -8.12 26.05
C PHE A 150 6.28 -8.58 27.30
N SER A 151 5.62 -8.76 28.45
CA SER A 151 6.28 -9.23 29.68
C SER A 151 6.27 -10.77 29.87
N ASN A 152 5.39 -11.52 29.20
CA ASN A 152 5.27 -12.97 29.41
C ASN A 152 5.80 -13.80 28.24
N ARG A 153 7.13 -13.90 28.13
CA ARG A 153 7.79 -15.07 27.52
C ARG A 153 9.29 -15.13 27.84
N ARG A 154 9.64 -15.20 29.13
CA ARG A 154 10.93 -15.75 29.60
C ARG A 154 10.71 -16.49 30.91
N ASN A 155 10.41 -17.78 30.80
CA ASN A 155 10.87 -18.84 31.72
C ASN A 155 10.18 -20.14 31.36
N SER A 156 10.88 -21.01 30.63
CA SER A 156 10.88 -22.45 30.90
C SER A 156 11.87 -23.16 29.98
N LEU A 157 12.80 -23.89 30.64
CA LEU A 157 13.59 -25.03 30.20
C LEU A 157 15.09 -24.80 29.95
N SER A 158 15.83 -24.92 31.05
CA SER A 158 17.13 -25.61 31.10
C SER A 158 16.96 -26.84 32.00
N TYR A 159 17.59 -27.96 31.61
CA TYR A 159 17.59 -29.34 32.14
C TYR A 159 16.57 -30.28 31.50
#